data_AF-A0A6J4RHD1-F1
#
_entry.id   AF-A0A6J4RHD1-F1
#
_cell.length_a   1.000
_cell.length_b   1.000
_cell.length_c   1.000
_cell.angle_alpha   90.00
_cell.angle_beta   90.00
_cell.angle_gamma   90.00
#
_symmetry.space_group_name_H-M   'P 1'
#
loop_
_entity.id
_entity.type
_entity.pdbx_description
1 polymer ?
#
loop_
_entity_poly.entity_id
_entity_poly.type
_entity_poly.pdbx_seq_one_letter_code
_entity_poly.pdbx_strand_id
1 'polypeptide(L)'
;MKRLLLALALLTLAPSTAAAELEQGEKIPSVNYDGTQHLEYRFGPIDIKPGQNDIKFEPNNLKPQVPGYITRFEPDLVYADRKRGIPPVDVIHLHHGVWVVDLQPIFAAGEEKTILQMPRGFGWNHDPKSTWIMNHMIHNLLPNKDQVYITYKIDFVPMDAPAAQQIRPVKMKWMDVAGTDTWPVFDVKRRWANKEGTYTFPDEVRTAAERAKIGPDHKWVPDKDVTLIGTAGHLHPGGLHTDLNAWRGPQKKLLFRSEAKYWEPAGAVSWDVAMTATQADWLVRVKRNDILKVSATYDAKRASWYESMGIMPIFYYEGHDVGGTDPFEAPVKTTGSITNGRLPENDNHGGSKVILPDARKMLTSGGARSSGALVEIRDFLYARGDLSLEGDAQRPPVVRPGQSLKFKNIDAAEDVYHTITACKEPCNRDTGIAYPLADGRVDFDSGELGFGPEFATPTAGRDTWQTPKNLSKGTYTYFCRVHPFMRGAFRVKGESAAAKRRRAARKR
;
A
#
# COMPACT_ATOMS: atom_id res chain seq x y z
N MET A 1 -0.82 -30.20 65.24
CA MET A 1 -0.12 -29.05 64.62
C MET A 1 -0.46 -29.02 63.13
N LYS A 2 -1.30 -28.07 62.73
CA LYS A 2 -1.79 -27.88 61.35
C LYS A 2 -0.69 -27.24 60.50
N ARG A 3 -0.36 -27.81 59.33
CA ARG A 3 0.37 -27.10 58.27
C ARG A 3 -0.64 -26.64 57.22
N LEU A 4 -0.78 -25.32 57.11
CA LEU A 4 -1.68 -24.62 56.21
C LEU A 4 -1.01 -24.56 54.82
N LEU A 5 -1.64 -25.16 53.80
CA LEU A 5 -1.28 -24.97 52.39
C LEU A 5 -2.01 -23.72 51.89
N LEU A 6 -1.27 -22.66 51.58
CA LEU A 6 -1.80 -21.44 50.97
C LEU A 6 -1.92 -21.69 49.46
N ALA A 7 -3.15 -21.79 48.95
CA ALA A 7 -3.42 -21.79 47.51
C ALA A 7 -3.35 -20.34 47.00
N LEU A 8 -2.37 -20.03 46.16
CA LEU A 8 -2.26 -18.75 45.48
C LEU A 8 -3.19 -18.79 44.25
N ALA A 9 -4.38 -18.21 44.36
CA ALA A 9 -5.27 -18.01 43.23
C ALA A 9 -4.67 -16.91 42.32
N LEU A 10 -4.10 -17.29 41.17
CA LEU A 10 -3.82 -16.34 40.10
C LEU A 10 -5.17 -15.86 39.53
N LEU A 11 -5.59 -14.64 39.93
CA LEU A 11 -6.61 -13.90 39.18
C LEU A 11 -6.00 -13.51 37.83
N THR A 12 -6.34 -14.25 36.77
CA THR A 12 -6.21 -13.76 35.41
C THR A 12 -7.24 -12.64 35.23
N LEU A 13 -6.80 -11.40 35.40
CA LEU A 13 -7.58 -10.24 34.98
C LEU A 13 -7.73 -10.31 33.46
N ALA A 14 -8.89 -10.73 32.99
CA ALA A 14 -9.28 -10.49 31.60
C ALA A 14 -9.24 -8.97 31.37
N PRO A 15 -8.63 -8.49 30.27
CA PRO A 15 -8.66 -7.07 29.96
C PRO A 15 -10.11 -6.59 29.94
N SER A 16 -10.40 -5.47 30.62
CA SER A 16 -11.73 -4.89 30.62
C SER A 16 -12.12 -4.53 29.18
N THR A 17 -13.39 -4.66 28.84
CA THR A 17 -13.94 -4.27 27.53
C THR A 17 -13.58 -2.83 27.16
N ALA A 18 -13.43 -1.95 28.15
CA ALA A 18 -12.99 -0.57 27.97
C ALA A 18 -11.53 -0.42 27.49
N ALA A 19 -10.61 -1.31 27.91
CA ALA A 19 -9.24 -1.30 27.41
C ALA A 19 -9.15 -1.81 25.97
N ALA A 20 -10.00 -2.77 25.60
CA ALA A 20 -10.13 -3.27 24.23
C ALA A 20 -10.82 -2.25 23.29
N GLU A 21 -11.78 -1.46 23.79
CA GLU A 21 -12.38 -0.34 23.04
C GLU A 21 -11.39 0.81 22.80
N LEU A 22 -10.52 1.11 23.77
CA LEU A 22 -9.48 2.14 23.63
C LEU A 22 -8.41 1.78 22.58
N GLU A 23 -8.14 0.49 22.35
CA GLU A 23 -7.24 0.04 21.27
C GLU A 23 -7.85 0.16 19.87
N GLN A 24 -9.17 0.31 19.75
CA GLN A 24 -9.87 0.39 18.46
C GLN A 24 -10.14 1.81 17.96
N GLY A 25 -9.79 2.84 18.73
CA GLY A 25 -10.01 4.26 18.42
C GLY A 25 -11.48 4.65 18.21
N GLU A 26 -11.77 5.95 18.19
CA GLU A 26 -13.12 6.44 17.88
C GLU A 26 -13.42 6.20 16.39
N LYS A 27 -14.39 5.31 16.12
CA LYS A 27 -14.83 4.98 14.76
C LYS A 27 -15.90 5.95 14.28
N ILE A 28 -15.87 6.30 13.00
CA ILE A 28 -16.97 7.06 12.40
C ILE A 28 -18.26 6.22 12.43
N PRO A 29 -19.34 6.69 13.10
CA PRO A 29 -20.57 5.92 13.25
C PRO A 29 -21.37 5.85 11.96
N SER A 30 -22.10 4.75 11.75
CA SER A 30 -23.04 4.61 10.64
C SER A 30 -24.21 5.59 10.75
N VAL A 31 -24.65 6.16 9.64
CA VAL A 31 -25.84 7.03 9.58
C VAL A 31 -27.00 6.27 8.96
N ASN A 32 -28.05 6.04 9.74
CA ASN A 32 -29.31 5.45 9.27
C ASN A 32 -30.39 6.50 9.01
N TYR A 33 -31.11 6.28 7.93
CA TYR A 33 -32.34 6.97 7.53
C TYR A 33 -33.53 6.00 7.56
N ASP A 34 -34.74 6.53 7.71
CA ASP A 34 -35.94 5.73 7.52
C ASP A 34 -35.99 5.20 6.06
N GLY A 35 -36.20 3.89 5.90
CA GLY A 35 -36.09 3.21 4.61
C GLY A 35 -34.68 2.86 4.13
N THR A 36 -33.64 2.98 4.97
CA THR A 36 -32.29 2.49 4.63
C THR A 36 -32.30 0.99 4.37
N GLN A 37 -31.70 0.59 3.25
CA GLN A 37 -31.41 -0.78 2.89
C GLN A 37 -29.93 -1.09 3.14
N HIS A 38 -29.65 -2.22 3.77
CA HIS A 38 -28.30 -2.73 3.96
C HIS A 38 -28.07 -3.83 2.92
N LEU A 39 -27.29 -3.52 1.90
CA LEU A 39 -27.07 -4.39 0.74
C LEU A 39 -25.65 -4.97 0.80
N GLU A 40 -25.51 -6.25 0.49
CA GLU A 40 -24.21 -6.92 0.40
C GLU A 40 -24.03 -7.51 -0.99
N TYR A 41 -22.86 -7.25 -1.59
CA TYR A 41 -22.49 -7.74 -2.90
C TYR A 41 -21.21 -8.56 -2.85
N ARG A 42 -21.08 -9.51 -3.78
CA ARG A 42 -19.92 -10.38 -3.95
C ARG A 42 -19.50 -10.43 -5.41
N PHE A 43 -18.46 -9.71 -5.76
CA PHE A 43 -17.87 -9.70 -7.09
C PHE A 43 -16.88 -10.87 -7.23
N GLY A 44 -17.13 -11.74 -8.20
CA GLY A 44 -16.37 -12.98 -8.42
C GLY A 44 -17.26 -14.21 -8.65
N PRO A 45 -16.73 -15.43 -8.48
CA PRO A 45 -15.40 -15.71 -7.95
C PRO A 45 -14.29 -15.25 -8.92
N ILE A 46 -13.19 -14.76 -8.35
CA ILE A 46 -11.99 -14.35 -9.08
C ILE A 46 -10.94 -15.44 -8.91
N ASP A 47 -10.48 -16.01 -10.01
CA ASP A 47 -9.35 -16.95 -10.00
C ASP A 47 -8.05 -16.18 -9.78
N ILE A 48 -7.29 -16.58 -8.77
CA ILE A 48 -6.02 -15.95 -8.38
C ILE A 48 -4.87 -16.83 -8.88
N LYS A 49 -4.05 -16.27 -9.77
CA LYS A 49 -2.85 -16.94 -10.29
C LYS A 49 -1.71 -16.96 -9.26
N PRO A 50 -0.77 -17.91 -9.32
CA PRO A 50 0.50 -17.82 -8.60
C PRO A 50 1.17 -16.47 -8.83
N GLY A 51 1.61 -15.79 -7.77
CA GLY A 51 2.36 -14.54 -7.90
C GLY A 51 1.61 -13.37 -8.57
N GLN A 52 0.27 -13.41 -8.57
CA GLN A 52 -0.55 -12.41 -9.24
C GLN A 52 -0.25 -11.00 -8.71
N ASN A 53 -0.01 -10.07 -9.64
CA ASN A 53 0.31 -8.67 -9.37
C ASN A 53 -0.20 -7.74 -10.48
N ASP A 54 -1.34 -8.03 -11.10
CA ASP A 54 -1.87 -7.28 -12.23
C ASP A 54 -3.16 -6.52 -11.91
N ILE A 55 -3.35 -5.38 -12.59
CA ILE A 55 -4.61 -4.63 -12.56
C ILE A 55 -5.60 -5.24 -13.55
N LYS A 56 -6.86 -5.38 -13.13
CA LYS A 56 -7.99 -5.82 -13.95
C LYS A 56 -9.10 -4.79 -13.93
N PHE A 57 -9.73 -4.62 -15.09
CA PHE A 57 -10.96 -3.83 -15.27
C PHE A 57 -12.05 -4.75 -15.77
N GLU A 58 -13.12 -4.88 -14.99
CA GLU A 58 -14.20 -5.81 -15.30
C GLU A 58 -15.57 -5.14 -15.11
N PRO A 59 -16.55 -5.39 -16.01
CA PRO A 59 -17.91 -4.90 -15.82
C PRO A 59 -18.50 -5.35 -14.48
N ASN A 60 -19.17 -4.45 -13.78
CA ASN A 60 -19.76 -4.75 -12.48
C ASN A 60 -21.23 -4.34 -12.43
N ASN A 61 -22.14 -5.31 -12.44
CA ASN A 61 -23.59 -5.06 -12.33
C ASN A 61 -24.12 -5.21 -10.89
N LEU A 62 -23.25 -5.41 -9.91
CA LEU A 62 -23.60 -5.64 -8.51
C LEU A 62 -23.77 -4.30 -7.76
N LYS A 63 -24.92 -3.67 -7.99
CA LYS A 63 -25.27 -2.34 -7.45
C LYS A 63 -26.78 -2.23 -7.23
N PRO A 64 -27.28 -1.22 -6.49
CA PRO A 64 -28.72 -1.03 -6.31
C PRO A 64 -29.44 -0.88 -7.66
N GLN A 65 -30.63 -1.48 -7.78
CA GLN A 65 -31.37 -1.56 -9.05
C GLN A 65 -32.39 -0.42 -9.26
N VAL A 66 -32.52 0.47 -8.28
CA VAL A 66 -33.40 1.66 -8.32
C VAL A 66 -32.58 2.92 -8.04
N PRO A 67 -33.05 4.11 -8.44
CA PRO A 67 -32.40 5.37 -8.07
C PRO A 67 -32.42 5.59 -6.55
N GLY A 68 -31.40 6.26 -6.02
CA GLY A 68 -31.32 6.56 -4.60
C GLY A 68 -29.96 7.12 -4.19
N TYR A 69 -29.65 7.02 -2.90
CA TYR A 69 -28.41 7.54 -2.33
C TYR A 69 -27.60 6.43 -1.67
N ILE A 70 -26.31 6.38 -1.99
CA ILE A 70 -25.32 5.59 -1.24
C ILE A 70 -24.77 6.47 -0.11
N THR A 71 -24.96 6.02 1.14
CA THR A 71 -24.54 6.77 2.34
C THR A 71 -23.38 6.12 3.07
N ARG A 72 -23.13 4.83 2.82
CA ARG A 72 -21.99 4.08 3.35
C ARG A 72 -21.50 3.08 2.30
N PHE A 73 -20.18 2.88 2.25
CA PHE A 73 -19.54 1.88 1.39
C PHE A 73 -18.41 1.18 2.14
N GLU A 74 -18.55 -0.11 2.41
CA GLU A 74 -17.62 -0.94 3.20
C GLU A 74 -17.12 -2.12 2.35
N PRO A 75 -15.90 -2.04 1.79
CA PRO A 75 -15.29 -3.08 0.96
C PRO A 75 -14.44 -4.07 1.76
N ASP A 76 -14.32 -5.30 1.25
CA ASP A 76 -13.56 -6.40 1.85
C ASP A 76 -13.18 -7.47 0.80
N LEU A 77 -12.38 -8.46 1.18
CA LEU A 77 -11.93 -9.58 0.36
C LEU A 77 -12.07 -10.89 1.16
N VAL A 78 -12.70 -11.91 0.57
CA VAL A 78 -12.87 -13.22 1.22
C VAL A 78 -12.45 -14.35 0.29
N TYR A 79 -11.94 -15.45 0.86
CA TYR A 79 -11.77 -16.69 0.10
C TYR A 79 -13.12 -17.18 -0.45
N ALA A 80 -13.09 -17.81 -1.62
CA ALA A 80 -14.25 -18.50 -2.18
C ALA A 80 -14.70 -19.67 -1.29
N ASP A 81 -13.75 -20.40 -0.69
CA ASP A 81 -14.02 -21.32 0.41
C ASP A 81 -14.37 -20.53 1.68
N ARG A 82 -15.67 -20.46 1.97
CA ARG A 82 -16.21 -19.73 3.12
C ARG A 82 -15.65 -20.19 4.47
N LYS A 83 -15.09 -21.40 4.58
CA LYS A 83 -14.49 -21.87 5.83
C LYS A 83 -13.18 -21.17 6.17
N ARG A 84 -12.52 -20.57 5.18
CA ARG A 84 -11.23 -19.88 5.35
C ARG A 84 -11.37 -18.40 5.70
N GLY A 85 -12.53 -17.79 5.45
CA GLY A 85 -12.79 -16.39 5.79
C GLY A 85 -11.96 -15.39 4.96
N ILE A 86 -11.44 -14.35 5.62
CA ILE A 86 -10.61 -13.31 5.02
C ILE A 86 -9.16 -13.81 4.90
N PRO A 87 -8.51 -13.66 3.73
CA PRO A 87 -7.10 -13.97 3.57
C PRO A 87 -6.18 -13.13 4.46
N PRO A 88 -5.14 -13.73 5.09
CA PRO A 88 -4.06 -12.96 5.70
C PRO A 88 -3.36 -12.07 4.65
N VAL A 89 -3.02 -10.84 5.03
CA VAL A 89 -2.47 -9.86 4.08
C VAL A 89 -1.08 -10.25 3.56
N ASP A 90 -0.29 -10.99 4.34
CA ASP A 90 0.99 -11.54 3.89
C ASP A 90 0.86 -12.73 2.91
N VAL A 91 -0.36 -13.11 2.53
CA VAL A 91 -0.66 -14.21 1.61
C VAL A 91 -1.37 -13.69 0.35
N ILE A 92 -2.62 -13.24 0.49
CA ILE A 92 -3.43 -12.67 -0.60
C ILE A 92 -4.12 -11.44 -0.03
N HIS A 93 -4.11 -10.32 -0.74
CA HIS A 93 -4.82 -9.12 -0.28
C HIS A 93 -5.33 -8.29 -1.44
N LEU A 94 -6.35 -7.49 -1.15
CA LEU A 94 -6.83 -6.45 -2.04
C LEU A 94 -5.83 -5.28 -1.93
N HIS A 95 -4.92 -5.19 -2.89
CA HIS A 95 -3.98 -4.06 -2.95
C HIS A 95 -4.73 -2.78 -3.30
N HIS A 96 -5.58 -2.83 -4.34
CA HIS A 96 -6.55 -1.78 -4.62
C HIS A 96 -7.86 -2.38 -5.14
N GLY A 97 -8.98 -1.80 -4.70
CA GLY A 97 -10.30 -1.96 -5.31
C GLY A 97 -10.91 -0.57 -5.54
N VAL A 98 -11.23 -0.24 -6.78
CA VAL A 98 -11.83 1.03 -7.19
C VAL A 98 -13.10 0.76 -7.99
N TRP A 99 -14.22 1.30 -7.51
CA TRP A 99 -15.50 1.24 -8.21
C TRP A 99 -15.62 2.48 -9.09
N VAL A 100 -15.39 2.26 -10.38
CA VAL A 100 -15.46 3.30 -11.40
C VAL A 100 -16.89 3.37 -11.91
N VAL A 101 -17.51 4.54 -11.82
CA VAL A 101 -18.86 4.81 -12.29
C VAL A 101 -18.82 5.85 -13.39
N ASP A 102 -19.34 5.51 -14.57
CA ASP A 102 -19.35 6.40 -15.75
C ASP A 102 -17.96 7.00 -16.04
N LEU A 103 -16.94 6.14 -16.00
CA LEU A 103 -15.51 6.47 -16.18
C LEU A 103 -14.91 7.40 -15.10
N GLN A 104 -15.56 7.53 -13.94
CA GLN A 104 -15.05 8.27 -12.80
C GLN A 104 -14.82 7.34 -11.60
N PRO A 105 -13.63 7.33 -10.97
CA PRO A 105 -13.41 6.55 -9.75
C PRO A 105 -14.22 7.17 -8.60
N ILE A 106 -15.15 6.42 -8.00
CA ILE A 106 -16.05 6.95 -6.95
C ILE A 106 -15.69 6.41 -5.56
N PHE A 107 -15.62 5.09 -5.44
CA PHE A 107 -15.29 4.40 -4.20
C PHE A 107 -13.95 3.70 -4.36
N ALA A 108 -13.17 3.66 -3.29
CA ALA A 108 -11.85 3.04 -3.31
C ALA A 108 -11.51 2.42 -1.96
N ALA A 109 -10.68 1.39 -2.00
CA ALA A 109 -10.07 0.76 -0.84
C ALA A 109 -8.73 0.14 -1.21
N GLY A 110 -7.76 0.23 -0.31
CA GLY A 110 -6.58 -0.64 -0.32
C GLY A 110 -6.58 -1.58 0.89
N GLU A 111 -5.39 -1.98 1.29
CA GLU A 111 -5.13 -2.84 2.45
C GLU A 111 -5.68 -2.27 3.75
N GLU A 112 -5.78 -0.94 3.86
CA GLU A 112 -6.31 -0.26 5.04
C GLU A 112 -7.83 -0.43 5.22
N LYS A 113 -8.55 -0.87 4.16
CA LYS A 113 -10.01 -1.06 4.09
C LYS A 113 -10.83 0.13 4.62
N THR A 114 -10.40 1.35 4.27
CA THR A 114 -11.10 2.58 4.66
C THR A 114 -12.57 2.53 4.28
N ILE A 115 -13.45 2.74 5.26
CA ILE A 115 -14.89 2.74 5.05
C ILE A 115 -15.37 4.16 4.76
N LEU A 116 -16.13 4.32 3.67
CA LEU A 116 -16.80 5.58 3.39
C LEU A 116 -18.08 5.69 4.21
N GLN A 117 -18.24 6.80 4.92
CA GLN A 117 -19.47 7.16 5.61
C GLN A 117 -19.81 8.63 5.34
N MET A 118 -20.94 8.88 4.69
CA MET A 118 -21.43 10.24 4.50
C MET A 118 -22.01 10.80 5.81
N PRO A 119 -21.82 12.09 6.10
CA PRO A 119 -22.55 12.77 7.16
C PRO A 119 -24.07 12.72 6.94
N ARG A 120 -24.83 12.83 8.03
CA ARG A 120 -26.28 12.97 7.95
C ARG A 120 -26.66 14.19 7.11
N GLY A 121 -27.65 14.02 6.24
CA GLY A 121 -28.09 15.01 5.25
C GLY A 121 -27.41 14.88 3.88
N PHE A 122 -26.47 13.94 3.69
CA PHE A 122 -25.72 13.79 2.44
C PHE A 122 -25.65 12.33 1.98
N GLY A 123 -25.54 12.14 0.67
CA GLY A 123 -25.42 10.82 0.03
C GLY A 123 -24.94 10.95 -1.41
N TRP A 124 -24.16 9.97 -1.88
CA TRP A 124 -23.75 9.94 -3.27
C TRP A 124 -24.93 9.49 -4.14
N ASN A 125 -25.27 10.29 -5.15
CA ASN A 125 -26.44 10.05 -6.00
C ASN A 125 -26.19 8.87 -6.94
N HIS A 126 -27.00 7.82 -6.79
CA HIS A 126 -26.90 6.59 -7.57
C HIS A 126 -27.97 6.53 -8.65
N ASP A 127 -27.52 6.33 -9.90
CA ASP A 127 -28.38 5.98 -11.03
C ASP A 127 -28.19 4.49 -11.39
N PRO A 128 -29.26 3.67 -11.39
CA PRO A 128 -29.16 2.27 -11.81
C PRO A 128 -28.73 2.11 -13.28
N LYS A 129 -28.81 3.16 -14.11
CA LYS A 129 -28.35 3.15 -15.50
C LYS A 129 -26.84 3.43 -15.67
N SER A 130 -26.16 3.97 -14.65
CA SER A 130 -24.73 4.26 -14.74
C SER A 130 -23.91 3.00 -15.00
N THR A 131 -22.84 3.08 -15.79
CA THR A 131 -21.94 1.95 -15.99
C THR A 131 -21.00 1.83 -14.81
N TRP A 132 -20.91 0.65 -14.20
CA TRP A 132 -19.98 0.36 -13.12
C TRP A 132 -18.90 -0.60 -13.62
N ILE A 133 -17.64 -0.29 -13.31
CA ILE A 133 -16.46 -1.11 -13.59
C ILE A 133 -15.76 -1.37 -12.26
N MET A 134 -15.45 -2.63 -11.99
CA MET A 134 -14.52 -3.01 -10.94
C MET A 134 -13.11 -2.89 -11.49
N ASN A 135 -12.37 -1.89 -11.02
CA ASN A 135 -10.91 -1.83 -11.18
C ASN A 135 -10.29 -2.46 -9.93
N HIS A 136 -9.62 -3.59 -10.07
CA HIS A 136 -9.01 -4.27 -8.92
C HIS A 136 -7.60 -4.74 -9.20
N MET A 137 -6.81 -4.76 -8.13
CA MET A 137 -5.50 -5.37 -8.07
C MET A 137 -5.45 -6.21 -6.80
N ILE A 138 -5.38 -7.53 -6.98
CA ILE A 138 -5.28 -8.49 -5.90
C ILE A 138 -3.89 -9.10 -5.97
N HIS A 139 -3.11 -8.89 -4.92
CA HIS A 139 -1.79 -9.50 -4.80
C HIS A 139 -1.93 -10.93 -4.31
N ASN A 140 -1.15 -11.82 -4.91
CA ASN A 140 -0.88 -13.14 -4.36
C ASN A 140 0.61 -13.28 -4.13
N LEU A 141 1.03 -13.24 -2.88
CA LEU A 141 2.43 -13.25 -2.49
C LEU A 141 3.07 -14.62 -2.68
N LEU A 142 2.30 -15.67 -3.00
CA LEU A 142 2.70 -17.08 -2.96
C LEU A 142 2.61 -17.79 -4.34
N PRO A 143 3.30 -18.94 -4.50
CA PRO A 143 3.30 -19.71 -5.75
C PRO A 143 2.04 -20.59 -5.96
N ASN A 144 1.06 -20.55 -5.04
CA ASN A 144 -0.17 -21.32 -5.19
C ASN A 144 -1.24 -20.49 -5.88
N LYS A 145 -2.11 -21.17 -6.64
CA LYS A 145 -3.38 -20.58 -7.07
C LYS A 145 -4.39 -20.56 -5.92
N ASP A 146 -5.37 -19.67 -6.00
CA ASP A 146 -6.50 -19.64 -5.08
C ASP A 146 -7.73 -19.03 -5.78
N GLN A 147 -8.81 -18.82 -5.04
CA GLN A 147 -10.00 -18.15 -5.53
C GLN A 147 -10.64 -17.29 -4.43
N VAL A 148 -11.04 -16.07 -4.79
CA VAL A 148 -11.56 -15.08 -3.84
C VAL A 148 -12.81 -14.38 -4.38
N TYR A 149 -13.49 -13.63 -3.51
CA TYR A 149 -14.50 -12.64 -3.87
C TYR A 149 -14.10 -11.29 -3.28
N ILE A 150 -14.21 -10.24 -4.09
CA ILE A 150 -14.30 -8.87 -3.54
C ILE A 150 -15.73 -8.70 -3.04
N THR A 151 -15.89 -8.31 -1.79
CA THR A 151 -17.21 -8.08 -1.19
C THR A 151 -17.36 -6.63 -0.80
N TYR A 152 -18.58 -6.12 -0.82
CA TYR A 152 -18.84 -4.78 -0.32
C TYR A 152 -20.27 -4.64 0.19
N LYS A 153 -20.40 -3.93 1.30
CA LYS A 153 -21.68 -3.55 1.88
C LYS A 153 -21.98 -2.10 1.55
N ILE A 154 -23.24 -1.84 1.23
CA ILE A 154 -23.75 -0.52 0.89
C ILE A 154 -24.95 -0.23 1.78
N ASP A 155 -24.91 0.91 2.48
CA ASP A 155 -26.12 1.51 3.01
C ASP A 155 -26.73 2.38 1.92
N PHE A 156 -27.96 2.04 1.53
CA PHE A 156 -28.65 2.63 0.39
C PHE A 156 -30.02 3.16 0.80
N VAL A 157 -30.32 4.40 0.44
CA VAL A 157 -31.65 5.00 0.65
C VAL A 157 -32.33 5.13 -0.72
N PRO A 158 -33.35 4.30 -1.02
CA PRO A 158 -34.11 4.41 -2.26
C PRO A 158 -34.75 5.80 -2.43
N MET A 159 -34.86 6.29 -3.66
CA MET A 159 -35.40 7.63 -3.93
C MET A 159 -36.87 7.79 -3.53
N ASP A 160 -37.64 6.69 -3.51
CA ASP A 160 -39.04 6.66 -3.06
C ASP A 160 -39.20 6.53 -1.54
N ALA A 161 -38.11 6.32 -0.80
CA ALA A 161 -38.14 6.31 0.66
C ALA A 161 -38.46 7.72 1.19
N PRO A 162 -39.29 7.85 2.25
CA PRO A 162 -39.64 9.17 2.81
C PRO A 162 -38.42 10.00 3.21
N ALA A 163 -37.35 9.35 3.69
CA ALA A 163 -36.14 10.04 4.11
C ALA A 163 -35.24 10.52 2.96
N ALA A 164 -35.47 10.11 1.71
CA ALA A 164 -34.66 10.54 0.56
C ALA A 164 -34.70 12.07 0.37
N GLN A 165 -35.82 12.72 0.71
CA GLN A 165 -35.96 14.18 0.66
C GLN A 165 -35.08 14.92 1.67
N GLN A 166 -34.56 14.21 2.68
CA GLN A 166 -33.65 14.75 3.69
C GLN A 166 -32.19 14.69 3.24
N ILE A 167 -31.91 14.05 2.10
CA ILE A 167 -30.56 13.79 1.61
C ILE A 167 -30.25 14.69 0.43
N ARG A 168 -29.14 15.42 0.53
CA ARG A 168 -28.59 16.23 -0.55
C ARG A 168 -27.55 15.43 -1.34
N PRO A 169 -27.60 15.46 -2.67
CA PRO A 169 -26.64 14.75 -3.50
C PRO A 169 -25.25 15.38 -3.35
N VAL A 170 -24.24 14.53 -3.16
CA VAL A 170 -22.82 14.95 -3.26
C VAL A 170 -22.19 14.47 -4.55
N LYS A 171 -21.19 15.22 -5.00
CA LYS A 171 -20.27 14.85 -6.08
C LYS A 171 -18.95 14.37 -5.49
N MET A 172 -18.13 13.74 -6.32
CA MET A 172 -16.80 13.25 -5.97
C MET A 172 -15.76 13.97 -6.83
N LYS A 173 -14.63 14.37 -6.23
CA LYS A 173 -13.41 14.76 -6.94
C LYS A 173 -12.27 13.85 -6.50
N TRP A 174 -11.72 13.11 -7.46
CA TRP A 174 -10.52 12.31 -7.25
C TRP A 174 -9.32 13.25 -7.22
N MET A 175 -8.64 13.31 -6.08
CA MET A 175 -7.36 14.00 -5.93
C MET A 175 -6.29 12.95 -5.74
N ASP A 176 -5.21 13.06 -6.50
CA ASP A 176 -4.11 12.11 -6.49
C ASP A 176 -2.81 12.85 -6.79
N VAL A 177 -1.79 12.68 -5.96
CA VAL A 177 -0.48 13.33 -6.18
C VAL A 177 0.17 12.96 -7.52
N ALA A 178 -0.10 11.75 -8.01
CA ALA A 178 0.40 11.21 -9.27
C ALA A 178 -0.67 11.17 -10.39
N GLY A 179 -1.89 11.58 -10.09
CA GLY A 179 -2.98 11.75 -11.07
C GLY A 179 -3.83 10.51 -11.28
N THR A 180 -4.73 10.56 -12.27
CA THR A 180 -5.57 9.42 -12.68
C THR A 180 -4.89 8.51 -13.73
N ASP A 181 -3.56 8.53 -13.79
CA ASP A 181 -2.80 7.59 -14.64
C ASP A 181 -3.09 6.15 -14.22
N THR A 182 -2.96 5.20 -15.14
CA THR A 182 -3.27 3.79 -14.89
C THR A 182 -2.26 3.09 -13.98
N TRP A 183 -1.13 3.76 -13.65
CA TRP A 183 -0.17 3.34 -12.61
C TRP A 183 0.42 4.55 -11.85
N PRO A 184 -0.36 5.23 -10.99
CA PRO A 184 -0.01 6.54 -10.44
C PRO A 184 0.84 6.41 -9.16
N VAL A 185 2.09 5.97 -9.32
CA VAL A 185 3.01 5.70 -8.20
C VAL A 185 4.31 6.49 -8.27
N PHE A 186 4.92 6.76 -7.11
CA PHE A 186 6.22 7.43 -6.99
C PHE A 186 7.16 6.69 -6.03
N ASP A 187 8.45 7.01 -6.06
CA ASP A 187 9.41 6.41 -5.13
C ASP A 187 9.67 7.35 -3.93
N VAL A 188 9.98 6.74 -2.78
CA VAL A 188 10.55 7.42 -1.61
C VAL A 188 11.86 6.72 -1.24
N LYS A 189 12.99 7.42 -1.29
CA LYS A 189 14.31 6.81 -0.99
C LYS A 189 14.86 7.39 0.28
N ARG A 190 15.55 6.56 1.08
CA ARG A 190 16.09 7.05 2.36
C ARG A 190 17.03 8.24 2.20
N ARG A 191 17.83 8.23 1.15
CA ARG A 191 18.70 9.36 0.78
C ARG A 191 17.96 10.66 0.41
N TRP A 192 16.64 10.62 0.24
CA TRP A 192 15.80 11.78 -0.05
C TRP A 192 15.12 12.35 1.19
N ALA A 193 15.29 11.71 2.35
CA ALA A 193 14.76 12.23 3.61
C ALA A 193 15.19 13.69 3.86
N ASN A 194 14.29 14.45 4.47
CA ASN A 194 14.59 15.73 5.11
C ASN A 194 15.24 15.50 6.49
N LYS A 195 15.42 16.58 7.27
CA LYS A 195 16.12 16.52 8.56
C LYS A 195 15.32 15.72 9.60
N GLU A 196 14.01 15.67 9.44
CA GLU A 196 13.05 14.98 10.28
C GLU A 196 12.96 13.48 9.94
N GLY A 197 13.60 13.06 8.84
CA GLY A 197 13.59 11.67 8.38
C GLY A 197 12.37 11.33 7.54
N THR A 198 11.64 12.32 7.02
CA THR A 198 10.46 12.13 6.17
C THR A 198 10.71 12.61 4.75
N TYR A 199 9.79 12.28 3.84
CA TYR A 199 9.76 12.79 2.48
C TYR A 199 8.33 13.11 2.07
N THR A 200 8.09 14.31 1.51
CA THR A 200 6.75 14.74 1.08
C THR A 200 6.69 14.92 -0.43
N PHE A 201 5.81 14.18 -1.10
CA PHE A 201 5.55 14.31 -2.53
C PHE A 201 4.24 15.09 -2.77
N PRO A 202 4.17 16.03 -3.72
CA PRO A 202 5.24 16.44 -4.65
C PRO A 202 6.18 17.54 -4.11
N ASP A 203 5.95 18.04 -2.90
CA ASP A 203 6.59 19.26 -2.37
C ASP A 203 8.13 19.20 -2.31
N GLU A 204 8.70 18.03 -2.02
CA GLU A 204 10.14 17.81 -1.85
C GLU A 204 10.80 17.09 -3.04
N VAL A 205 10.15 17.01 -4.20
CA VAL A 205 10.67 16.33 -5.39
C VAL A 205 12.03 16.87 -5.84
N ARG A 206 13.03 15.97 -5.88
CA ARG A 206 14.44 16.30 -6.17
C ARG A 206 14.94 15.85 -7.53
N THR A 207 14.28 14.89 -8.20
CA THR A 207 14.76 14.35 -9.48
C THR A 207 13.79 14.65 -10.61
N ALA A 208 14.29 14.76 -11.84
CA ALA A 208 13.44 14.96 -13.02
C ALA A 208 12.49 13.78 -13.26
N ALA A 209 12.95 12.56 -12.99
CA ALA A 209 12.13 11.35 -13.13
C ALA A 209 10.92 11.37 -12.19
N GLU A 210 11.13 11.67 -10.89
CA GLU A 210 10.00 11.78 -9.95
C GLU A 210 9.12 13.02 -10.23
N ARG A 211 9.70 14.11 -10.77
CA ARG A 211 8.93 15.29 -11.16
C ARG A 211 7.97 15.02 -12.31
N ALA A 212 8.33 14.13 -13.23
CA ALA A 212 7.46 13.73 -14.33
C ALA A 212 6.24 12.91 -13.88
N LYS A 213 6.27 12.37 -12.66
CA LYS A 213 5.18 11.58 -12.07
C LYS A 213 4.15 12.45 -11.34
N ILE A 214 4.32 13.77 -11.28
CA ILE A 214 3.33 14.66 -10.65
C ILE A 214 2.13 14.77 -11.60
N GLY A 215 1.01 14.17 -11.21
CA GLY A 215 -0.19 14.13 -12.06
C GLY A 215 -1.03 15.39 -11.96
N PRO A 216 -1.90 15.67 -12.94
CA PRO A 216 -2.72 16.88 -12.94
C PRO A 216 -3.72 16.93 -11.78
N ASP A 217 -4.21 15.77 -11.32
CA ASP A 217 -5.20 15.68 -10.23
C ASP A 217 -4.62 15.93 -8.83
N HIS A 218 -3.32 16.22 -8.70
CA HIS A 218 -2.76 16.69 -7.43
C HIS A 218 -3.31 18.07 -7.04
N LYS A 219 -3.94 18.76 -8.01
CA LYS A 219 -4.50 20.10 -7.90
C LYS A 219 -5.93 20.13 -8.43
N TRP A 220 -6.81 20.82 -7.73
CA TRP A 220 -8.15 21.16 -8.19
C TRP A 220 -8.44 22.64 -7.97
N VAL A 221 -9.17 23.23 -8.91
CA VAL A 221 -9.68 24.61 -8.82
C VAL A 221 -11.18 24.52 -9.08
N PRO A 222 -12.03 24.59 -8.04
CA PRO A 222 -13.47 24.60 -8.22
C PRO A 222 -13.90 25.78 -9.09
N ASP A 223 -14.74 25.50 -10.08
CA ASP A 223 -15.35 26.50 -10.97
C ASP A 223 -16.61 27.13 -10.37
N LYS A 224 -17.02 26.66 -9.19
CA LYS A 224 -18.13 27.16 -8.38
C LYS A 224 -17.74 27.17 -6.91
N ASP A 225 -18.54 27.86 -6.10
CA ASP A 225 -18.49 27.69 -4.66
C ASP A 225 -18.92 26.27 -4.30
N VAL A 226 -18.16 25.61 -3.43
CA VAL A 226 -18.42 24.24 -2.99
C VAL A 226 -18.27 24.13 -1.47
N THR A 227 -19.01 23.22 -0.85
CA THR A 227 -18.76 22.75 0.50
C THR A 227 -18.21 21.33 0.43
N LEU A 228 -17.00 21.12 0.97
CA LEU A 228 -16.43 19.78 1.11
C LEU A 228 -17.16 19.07 2.26
N ILE A 229 -17.59 17.84 2.01
CA ILE A 229 -18.46 17.04 2.88
C ILE A 229 -17.70 15.94 3.58
N GLY A 230 -16.68 15.39 2.92
CA GLY A 230 -15.81 14.41 3.55
C GLY A 230 -14.69 13.94 2.66
N THR A 231 -13.64 13.43 3.29
CA THR A 231 -12.47 12.88 2.62
C THR A 231 -11.68 11.94 3.54
N ALA A 232 -10.88 11.07 2.93
CA ALA A 232 -9.91 10.20 3.58
C ALA A 232 -8.71 10.02 2.63
N GLY A 233 -7.53 9.79 3.20
CA GLY A 233 -6.33 9.50 2.43
C GLY A 233 -6.18 8.00 2.14
N HIS A 234 -5.39 7.68 1.13
CA HIS A 234 -4.85 6.35 0.87
C HIS A 234 -3.34 6.44 0.63
N LEU A 235 -2.60 5.47 1.19
CA LEU A 235 -1.15 5.41 1.24
C LEU A 235 -0.69 3.96 1.15
N HIS A 236 0.54 3.76 0.69
CA HIS A 236 1.27 2.49 0.75
C HIS A 236 2.14 2.43 2.03
N PRO A 237 2.87 1.32 2.29
CA PRO A 237 3.73 1.21 3.46
C PRO A 237 4.78 2.31 3.43
N GLY A 238 5.12 2.79 4.62
CA GLY A 238 5.93 3.98 4.82
C GLY A 238 5.11 5.25 4.95
N GLY A 239 3.86 5.26 4.51
CA GLY A 239 2.98 6.44 4.55
C GLY A 239 2.72 6.92 5.98
N LEU A 240 2.77 8.23 6.20
CA LEU A 240 2.48 8.84 7.50
C LEU A 240 1.16 9.60 7.47
N HIS A 241 0.96 10.40 6.43
CA HIS A 241 -0.28 11.12 6.23
C HIS A 241 -0.37 11.67 4.80
N THR A 242 -1.59 11.99 4.39
CA THR A 242 -1.86 12.86 3.25
C THR A 242 -2.48 14.18 3.74
N ASP A 243 -2.11 15.29 3.12
CA ASP A 243 -2.62 16.63 3.46
C ASP A 243 -3.38 17.26 2.29
N LEU A 244 -4.60 17.74 2.56
CA LEU A 244 -5.36 18.63 1.68
C LEU A 244 -5.17 20.08 2.11
N ASN A 245 -4.58 20.88 1.24
CA ASN A 245 -4.34 22.30 1.47
C ASN A 245 -5.15 23.15 0.49
N ALA A 246 -5.60 24.32 0.95
CA ALA A 246 -6.24 25.35 0.14
C ALA A 246 -5.39 26.60 0.04
N TRP A 247 -5.47 27.28 -1.11
CA TRP A 247 -4.90 28.59 -1.33
C TRP A 247 -5.97 29.57 -1.81
N ARG A 248 -5.99 30.74 -1.17
CA ARG A 248 -6.73 31.93 -1.60
C ARG A 248 -5.76 33.09 -1.73
N GLY A 249 -5.38 33.41 -2.96
CA GLY A 249 -4.26 34.31 -3.21
C GLY A 249 -2.97 33.78 -2.56
N PRO A 250 -2.25 34.59 -1.75
CA PRO A 250 -1.02 34.16 -1.08
C PRO A 250 -1.25 33.31 0.18
N GLN A 251 -2.49 33.24 0.69
CA GLN A 251 -2.77 32.55 1.94
C GLN A 251 -2.90 31.05 1.71
N LYS A 252 -2.22 30.24 2.55
CA LYS A 252 -2.34 28.78 2.59
C LYS A 252 -3.08 28.35 3.87
N LYS A 253 -4.00 27.40 3.76
CA LYS A 253 -4.68 26.75 4.88
C LYS A 253 -4.67 25.24 4.71
N LEU A 254 -4.31 24.51 5.78
CA LEU A 254 -4.57 23.07 5.84
C LEU A 254 -6.08 22.88 6.05
N LEU A 255 -6.72 22.11 5.19
CA LEU A 255 -8.13 21.76 5.34
C LEU A 255 -8.31 20.46 6.12
N PHE A 256 -7.47 19.47 5.81
CA PHE A 256 -7.51 18.17 6.44
C PHE A 256 -6.20 17.42 6.27
N ARG A 257 -5.82 16.68 7.31
CA ARG A 257 -4.75 15.70 7.33
C ARG A 257 -5.36 14.34 7.65
N SER A 258 -5.26 13.42 6.70
CA SER A 258 -5.57 12.01 6.92
C SER A 258 -4.30 11.31 7.40
N GLU A 259 -4.31 10.87 8.66
CA GLU A 259 -3.16 10.25 9.32
C GLU A 259 -3.25 8.72 9.24
N ALA A 260 -2.11 8.08 9.03
CA ALA A 260 -1.97 6.64 9.20
C ALA A 260 -1.89 6.31 10.71
N LYS A 261 -2.76 5.41 11.17
CA LYS A 261 -2.76 4.85 12.52
C LYS A 261 -2.29 3.41 12.45
N TYR A 262 -1.06 3.18 12.87
CA TYR A 262 -0.45 1.86 12.90
C TYR A 262 -0.73 1.17 14.23
N TRP A 263 -1.19 -0.08 14.17
CA TRP A 263 -1.28 -0.95 15.35
C TRP A 263 0.01 -1.74 15.59
N GLU A 264 0.76 -2.04 14.53
CA GLU A 264 2.10 -2.61 14.66
C GLU A 264 3.01 -1.63 15.44
N PRO A 265 3.64 -2.05 16.56
CA PRO A 265 4.54 -1.21 17.34
C PRO A 265 5.74 -0.69 16.55
N ALA A 266 6.18 -1.44 15.54
CA ALA A 266 7.18 -0.99 14.60
C ALA A 266 6.66 0.17 13.73
N GLY A 267 5.38 0.54 13.70
CA GLY A 267 4.87 1.73 13.00
C GLY A 267 4.84 1.56 11.48
N ALA A 268 5.25 2.61 10.75
CA ALA A 268 5.06 2.77 9.30
C ALA A 268 5.72 1.75 8.36
N VAL A 269 6.23 0.65 8.90
CA VAL A 269 6.75 -0.47 8.11
C VAL A 269 5.71 -1.55 7.82
N SER A 270 4.54 -1.45 8.43
CA SER A 270 3.51 -2.49 8.46
C SER A 270 2.30 -2.14 7.60
N TRP A 271 1.58 -3.14 7.11
CA TRP A 271 0.21 -2.98 6.62
C TRP A 271 -0.87 -3.03 7.71
N ASP A 272 -0.50 -3.21 8.98
CA ASP A 272 -1.44 -3.13 10.10
C ASP A 272 -1.75 -1.66 10.42
N VAL A 273 -2.56 -1.06 9.56
CA VAL A 273 -2.82 0.38 9.49
C VAL A 273 -4.27 0.70 9.14
N ALA A 274 -4.77 1.81 9.67
CA ALA A 274 -5.96 2.48 9.15
C ALA A 274 -5.68 3.96 8.88
N MET A 275 -6.40 4.52 7.93
CA MET A 275 -6.36 5.95 7.63
C MET A 275 -7.47 6.69 8.37
N THR A 276 -7.19 7.89 8.88
CA THR A 276 -8.23 8.74 9.46
C THR A 276 -9.04 9.44 8.37
N ALA A 277 -10.35 9.51 8.55
CA ALA A 277 -11.28 10.23 7.70
C ALA A 277 -11.93 11.40 8.47
N THR A 278 -12.49 12.34 7.72
CA THR A 278 -13.20 13.51 8.28
C THR A 278 -14.43 13.09 9.09
N GLN A 279 -14.67 13.76 10.22
CA GLN A 279 -15.87 13.53 11.04
C GLN A 279 -17.13 14.14 10.40
N ALA A 280 -18.30 13.76 10.92
CA ALA A 280 -19.60 14.13 10.35
C ALA A 280 -19.89 15.65 10.33
N ASP A 281 -19.24 16.44 11.18
CA ASP A 281 -19.39 17.90 11.24
C ASP A 281 -18.35 18.66 10.38
N TRP A 282 -17.47 17.95 9.67
CA TRP A 282 -16.48 18.56 8.79
C TRP A 282 -17.13 19.05 7.50
N LEU A 283 -17.65 20.28 7.54
CA LEU A 283 -18.21 20.98 6.38
C LEU A 283 -17.34 22.21 6.07
N VAL A 284 -16.54 22.13 5.00
CA VAL A 284 -15.56 23.18 4.66
C VAL A 284 -15.99 23.94 3.42
N ARG A 285 -16.25 25.25 3.56
CA ARG A 285 -16.61 26.14 2.46
C ARG A 285 -15.37 26.55 1.68
N VAL A 286 -15.35 26.24 0.39
CA VAL A 286 -14.31 26.61 -0.57
C VAL A 286 -14.96 27.51 -1.62
N LYS A 287 -14.34 28.66 -1.90
CA LYS A 287 -14.84 29.60 -2.90
C LYS A 287 -14.37 29.18 -4.29
N ARG A 288 -15.15 29.52 -5.30
CA ARG A 288 -14.73 29.46 -6.70
C ARG A 288 -13.35 30.09 -6.86
N ASN A 289 -12.49 29.44 -7.65
CA ASN A 289 -11.11 29.83 -7.91
C ASN A 289 -10.11 29.68 -6.74
N ASP A 290 -10.53 29.24 -5.55
CA ASP A 290 -9.58 28.73 -4.57
C ASP A 290 -8.84 27.52 -5.18
N ILE A 291 -7.59 27.33 -4.80
CA ILE A 291 -6.78 26.20 -5.30
C ILE A 291 -6.67 25.17 -4.19
N LEU A 292 -7.13 23.95 -4.43
CA LEU A 292 -6.90 22.81 -3.56
C LEU A 292 -5.73 21.97 -4.08
N LYS A 293 -4.86 21.50 -3.18
CA LYS A 293 -3.80 20.53 -3.52
C LYS A 293 -3.68 19.43 -2.49
N VAL A 294 -3.37 18.23 -2.95
CA VAL A 294 -3.02 17.08 -2.13
C VAL A 294 -1.49 16.87 -2.11
N SER A 295 -0.98 16.38 -0.98
CA SER A 295 0.39 15.91 -0.82
C SER A 295 0.40 14.67 0.07
N ALA A 296 1.43 13.84 -0.04
CA ALA A 296 1.61 12.63 0.75
C ALA A 296 3.01 12.62 1.39
N THR A 297 3.06 12.36 2.69
CA THR A 297 4.29 12.33 3.48
C THR A 297 4.57 10.91 3.95
N TYR A 298 5.81 10.47 3.75
CA TYR A 298 6.30 9.13 4.08
C TYR A 298 7.46 9.19 5.08
N ASP A 299 7.60 8.17 5.94
CA ASP A 299 8.87 7.89 6.62
C ASP A 299 9.91 7.61 5.53
N ALA A 300 11.06 8.27 5.59
CA ALA A 300 12.17 8.01 4.68
C ALA A 300 13.43 7.67 5.47
N LYS A 301 13.29 7.27 6.73
CA LYS A 301 14.44 6.99 7.60
C LYS A 301 14.71 5.50 7.66
N ARG A 302 13.65 4.70 7.71
CA ARG A 302 13.73 3.28 8.07
C ARG A 302 13.92 2.40 6.86
N ALA A 303 13.20 2.66 5.79
CA ALA A 303 13.32 1.97 4.51
C ALA A 303 13.14 2.95 3.35
N SER A 304 13.52 2.51 2.16
CA SER A 304 13.00 3.12 0.93
C SER A 304 11.66 2.48 0.61
N TRP A 305 10.75 3.23 0.01
CA TRP A 305 9.44 2.77 -0.44
C TRP A 305 9.40 2.94 -1.95
N TYR A 306 9.02 1.87 -2.62
CA TYR A 306 8.90 1.84 -4.07
C TYR A 306 7.43 1.72 -4.38
N GLU A 307 6.99 2.43 -5.42
CA GLU A 307 5.59 2.45 -5.85
C GLU A 307 4.60 3.05 -4.85
N SER A 308 5.03 4.03 -4.06
CA SER A 308 4.18 4.77 -3.13
C SER A 308 3.04 5.53 -3.81
N MET A 309 1.91 5.68 -3.11
CA MET A 309 0.73 6.43 -3.55
C MET A 309 0.38 7.60 -2.63
N GLY A 310 -0.51 8.49 -3.07
CA GLY A 310 -0.97 9.63 -2.28
C GLY A 310 -2.29 10.14 -2.80
N ILE A 311 -3.37 9.48 -2.40
CA ILE A 311 -4.72 9.71 -2.93
C ILE A 311 -5.60 10.30 -1.84
N MET A 312 -6.51 11.19 -2.21
CA MET A 312 -7.49 11.76 -1.30
C MET A 312 -8.82 12.07 -2.01
N PRO A 313 -9.73 11.09 -2.15
CA PRO A 313 -11.04 11.32 -2.76
C PRO A 313 -11.86 12.32 -1.92
N ILE A 314 -12.41 13.36 -2.56
CA ILE A 314 -13.18 14.40 -1.89
C ILE A 314 -14.64 14.32 -2.31
N PHE A 315 -15.54 14.11 -1.35
CA PHE A 315 -16.96 14.33 -1.56
C PHE A 315 -17.32 15.78 -1.28
N TYR A 316 -18.05 16.41 -2.20
CA TYR A 316 -18.40 17.82 -2.11
C TYR A 316 -19.84 18.09 -2.59
N TYR A 317 -20.42 19.16 -2.07
CA TYR A 317 -21.70 19.72 -2.48
C TYR A 317 -21.45 21.05 -3.21
N GLU A 318 -22.20 21.32 -4.29
CA GLU A 318 -22.13 22.59 -5.00
C GLU A 318 -22.99 23.65 -4.31
N GLY A 319 -22.36 24.67 -3.72
CA GLY A 319 -23.03 25.70 -2.92
C GLY A 319 -22.61 25.70 -1.45
N HIS A 320 -22.99 26.75 -0.73
CA HIS A 320 -22.71 26.96 0.69
C HIS A 320 -23.98 27.00 1.57
N ASP A 321 -25.16 26.79 0.98
CA ASP A 321 -26.47 26.77 1.67
C ASP A 321 -26.63 25.62 2.67
N VAL A 322 -25.69 24.68 2.68
CA VAL A 322 -25.60 23.59 3.65
C VAL A 322 -24.81 23.95 4.91
N GLY A 323 -24.35 25.21 5.03
CA GLY A 323 -23.54 25.68 6.14
C GLY A 323 -22.06 25.32 5.98
N GLY A 324 -21.36 25.22 7.12
CA GLY A 324 -19.93 24.93 7.20
C GLY A 324 -19.07 26.17 7.43
N THR A 325 -17.76 25.98 7.40
CA THR A 325 -16.77 26.99 7.79
C THR A 325 -15.85 27.32 6.63
N ASP A 326 -15.68 28.61 6.33
CA ASP A 326 -14.63 29.07 5.41
C ASP A 326 -13.29 29.09 6.17
N PRO A 327 -12.28 28.30 5.73
CA PRO A 327 -11.01 28.12 6.45
C PRO A 327 -10.14 29.39 6.47
N PHE A 328 -10.45 30.38 5.63
CA PHE A 328 -9.79 31.69 5.62
C PHE A 328 -10.48 32.71 6.52
N GLU A 329 -11.70 32.42 7.00
CA GLU A 329 -12.47 33.28 7.92
C GLU A 329 -12.43 32.73 9.36
N ALA A 330 -12.45 31.41 9.54
CA ALA A 330 -12.33 30.75 10.85
C ALA A 330 -11.59 29.40 10.76
N PRO A 331 -11.01 28.90 11.86
CA PRO A 331 -10.37 27.58 11.88
C PRO A 331 -11.36 26.45 11.58
N VAL A 332 -10.89 25.44 10.84
CA VAL A 332 -11.59 24.18 10.60
C VAL A 332 -10.89 23.04 11.33
N LYS A 333 -11.61 21.95 11.62
CA LYS A 333 -10.99 20.74 12.13
C LYS A 333 -10.10 20.12 11.04
N THR A 334 -8.83 19.91 11.35
CA THR A 334 -7.84 19.42 10.38
C THR A 334 -7.43 17.98 10.60
N THR A 335 -7.95 17.31 11.64
CA THR A 335 -7.66 15.91 11.96
C THR A 335 -8.93 15.07 11.95
N GLY A 336 -8.77 13.77 11.71
CA GLY A 336 -9.87 12.83 11.55
C GLY A 336 -9.96 11.74 12.62
N SER A 337 -10.90 10.83 12.38
CA SER A 337 -11.13 9.58 13.13
C SER A 337 -11.00 8.38 12.19
N ILE A 338 -10.65 7.21 12.70
CA ILE A 338 -10.56 6.01 11.87
C ILE A 338 -11.96 5.51 11.47
N THR A 339 -12.03 4.78 10.37
CA THR A 339 -13.29 4.28 9.80
C THR A 339 -13.50 2.79 10.10
N ASN A 340 -12.41 2.07 10.29
CA ASN A 340 -12.32 0.68 10.74
C ASN A 340 -11.29 0.56 11.87
N GLY A 341 -11.46 -0.46 12.71
CA GLY A 341 -10.48 -0.81 13.74
C GLY A 341 -9.39 -1.72 13.18
N ARG A 342 -8.57 -2.27 14.09
CA ARG A 342 -7.55 -3.26 13.72
C ARG A 342 -8.17 -4.45 13.01
N LEU A 343 -7.49 -4.92 11.97
CA LEU A 343 -7.94 -6.02 11.11
C LEU A 343 -7.21 -7.33 11.51
N PRO A 344 -7.93 -8.42 11.87
CA PRO A 344 -7.30 -9.68 12.27
C PRO A 344 -6.38 -10.31 11.21
N GLU A 345 -6.67 -10.10 9.94
CA GLU A 345 -5.85 -10.54 8.81
C GLU A 345 -4.46 -9.90 8.74
N ASN A 346 -4.20 -8.87 9.57
CA ASN A 346 -2.91 -8.19 9.70
C ASN A 346 -2.05 -8.70 10.87
N ASP A 347 -2.35 -9.88 11.43
CA ASP A 347 -1.66 -10.39 12.63
C ASP A 347 -0.27 -11.02 12.37
N ASN A 348 0.14 -11.24 11.11
CA ASN A 348 1.48 -11.73 10.78
C ASN A 348 2.44 -10.61 10.35
N HIS A 349 3.16 -10.04 11.32
CA HIS A 349 4.10 -8.94 11.09
C HIS A 349 5.48 -9.38 10.55
N GLY A 350 5.90 -10.62 10.82
CA GLY A 350 7.22 -11.13 10.45
C GLY A 350 8.38 -10.51 11.25
N GLY A 351 9.60 -10.90 10.91
CA GLY A 351 10.82 -10.34 11.51
C GLY A 351 11.13 -10.84 12.93
N SER A 352 10.42 -11.86 13.42
CA SER A 352 10.49 -12.37 14.80
C SER A 352 11.40 -13.60 14.94
N LYS A 353 11.35 -14.52 13.96
CA LYS A 353 12.04 -15.82 13.98
C LYS A 353 13.09 -15.87 12.90
N VAL A 354 14.29 -16.33 13.23
CA VAL A 354 15.32 -16.63 12.23
C VAL A 354 14.94 -17.94 11.54
N ILE A 355 14.62 -17.88 10.26
CA ILE A 355 14.19 -19.04 9.46
C ILE A 355 15.15 -19.39 8.32
N LEU A 356 16.08 -18.48 8.02
CA LEU A 356 17.05 -18.63 6.93
C LEU A 356 18.48 -18.49 7.46
N PRO A 357 19.48 -19.06 6.77
CA PRO A 357 20.88 -18.95 7.17
C PRO A 357 21.39 -17.49 7.12
N ASP A 358 22.41 -17.21 7.92
CA ASP A 358 23.11 -15.92 7.88
C ASP A 358 24.14 -15.91 6.73
N ALA A 359 23.79 -15.24 5.62
CA ALA A 359 24.64 -15.10 4.43
C ALA A 359 26.05 -14.53 4.70
N ARG A 360 26.25 -13.83 5.83
CA ARG A 360 27.57 -13.30 6.23
C ARG A 360 28.51 -14.42 6.68
N LYS A 361 27.95 -15.50 7.24
CA LYS A 361 28.68 -16.66 7.76
C LYS A 361 28.84 -17.78 6.73
N MET A 362 28.09 -17.70 5.64
CA MET A 362 28.12 -18.72 4.59
C MET A 362 29.39 -18.68 3.73
N LEU A 363 29.83 -19.87 3.33
CA LEU A 363 30.78 -20.04 2.23
C LEU A 363 30.18 -19.45 0.96
N THR A 364 31.02 -18.84 0.13
CA THR A 364 30.62 -18.47 -1.23
C THR A 364 30.65 -19.68 -2.13
N SER A 365 29.86 -19.66 -3.20
CA SER A 365 29.79 -20.77 -4.14
C SER A 365 31.20 -21.16 -4.60
N GLY A 366 31.52 -22.43 -4.40
CA GLY A 366 32.85 -22.99 -4.62
C GLY A 366 33.08 -23.26 -6.10
N GLY A 367 33.18 -22.20 -6.91
CA GLY A 367 33.37 -22.32 -8.35
C GLY A 367 32.97 -21.05 -9.09
N ALA A 368 33.89 -20.54 -9.92
CA ALA A 368 33.83 -19.28 -10.69
C ALA A 368 33.91 -18.01 -9.81
N ARG A 369 34.89 -17.10 -9.93
CA ARG A 369 35.45 -16.50 -11.16
C ARG A 369 34.38 -16.25 -12.23
N SER A 370 33.25 -15.68 -11.83
CA SER A 370 32.21 -15.24 -12.76
C SER A 370 32.21 -13.71 -12.83
N SER A 371 33.11 -13.16 -13.63
CA SER A 371 32.80 -11.87 -14.26
C SER A 371 31.52 -12.06 -15.07
N GLY A 372 30.39 -11.47 -14.64
CA GLY A 372 29.11 -11.59 -15.33
C GLY A 372 28.26 -12.82 -14.97
N ALA A 373 28.29 -13.30 -13.73
CA ALA A 373 27.34 -14.32 -13.27
C ALA A 373 25.90 -13.84 -13.50
N LEU A 374 25.14 -14.66 -14.22
CA LEU A 374 23.69 -14.55 -14.33
C LEU A 374 23.06 -15.33 -13.16
N VAL A 375 22.10 -14.71 -12.49
CA VAL A 375 21.17 -15.35 -11.57
C VAL A 375 19.82 -15.37 -12.26
N GLU A 376 19.37 -16.56 -12.65
CA GLU A 376 17.99 -16.74 -13.11
C GLU A 376 17.06 -16.71 -11.91
N ILE A 377 15.87 -16.14 -12.11
CA ILE A 377 14.76 -16.20 -11.17
C ILE A 377 13.71 -17.07 -11.84
N ARG A 378 13.42 -18.21 -11.23
CA ARG A 378 12.45 -19.18 -11.74
C ARG A 378 11.76 -19.87 -10.58
N ASP A 379 10.50 -20.23 -10.75
CA ASP A 379 9.72 -20.96 -9.77
C ASP A 379 9.77 -20.30 -8.38
N PHE A 380 9.71 -18.96 -8.34
CA PHE A 380 9.80 -18.16 -7.11
C PHE A 380 11.10 -18.36 -6.32
N LEU A 381 12.22 -18.66 -7.00
CA LEU A 381 13.53 -18.85 -6.40
C LEU A 381 14.61 -18.10 -7.18
N TYR A 382 15.60 -17.56 -6.46
CA TYR A 382 16.84 -17.13 -7.10
C TYR A 382 17.73 -18.37 -7.33
N ALA A 383 17.99 -18.76 -8.57
CA ALA A 383 18.68 -20.02 -8.88
C ALA A 383 20.09 -20.14 -8.25
N ARG A 384 20.68 -19.04 -7.79
CA ARG A 384 21.94 -19.01 -7.02
C ARG A 384 21.92 -17.92 -5.95
N GLY A 385 22.41 -18.28 -4.76
CA GLY A 385 22.48 -17.40 -3.60
C GLY A 385 21.15 -17.21 -2.88
N ASP A 386 20.11 -17.96 -3.24
CA ASP A 386 18.85 -18.00 -2.49
C ASP A 386 19.06 -18.69 -1.14
N LEU A 387 18.60 -18.07 -0.08
CA LEU A 387 18.85 -18.53 1.28
C LEU A 387 17.99 -19.74 1.66
N SER A 388 16.91 -20.02 0.92
CA SER A 388 16.03 -21.16 1.15
C SER A 388 16.52 -22.46 0.50
N LEU A 389 17.41 -22.36 -0.49
CA LEU A 389 17.99 -23.51 -1.19
C LEU A 389 19.01 -24.25 -0.31
N GLU A 390 19.54 -25.36 -0.82
CA GLU A 390 20.62 -26.12 -0.17
C GLU A 390 21.89 -26.19 -1.04
N GLY A 391 22.97 -26.70 -0.44
CA GLY A 391 24.21 -27.00 -1.16
C GLY A 391 24.86 -25.79 -1.84
N ASP A 392 25.34 -25.96 -3.07
CA ASP A 392 26.01 -24.89 -3.82
C ASP A 392 25.06 -23.79 -4.32
N ALA A 393 23.78 -24.11 -4.53
CA ALA A 393 22.78 -23.16 -4.97
C ALA A 393 22.45 -22.13 -3.87
N GLN A 394 22.53 -22.53 -2.59
CA GLN A 394 22.36 -21.63 -1.45
C GLN A 394 23.52 -20.63 -1.29
N ARG A 395 24.73 -21.00 -1.75
CA ARG A 395 25.95 -20.21 -1.47
C ARG A 395 25.95 -18.89 -2.25
N PRO A 396 26.18 -17.74 -1.58
CA PRO A 396 26.17 -16.43 -2.24
C PRO A 396 27.17 -16.36 -3.41
N PRO A 397 26.75 -15.99 -4.64
CA PRO A 397 27.65 -15.71 -5.76
C PRO A 397 28.60 -14.55 -5.45
N VAL A 398 29.74 -14.52 -6.14
CA VAL A 398 30.80 -13.54 -5.93
C VAL A 398 31.03 -12.68 -7.17
N VAL A 399 31.03 -11.37 -6.98
CA VAL A 399 31.50 -10.40 -7.98
C VAL A 399 32.73 -9.64 -7.45
N ARG A 400 33.55 -9.13 -8.37
CA ARG A 400 34.69 -8.25 -8.02
C ARG A 400 34.21 -6.81 -7.84
N PRO A 401 34.92 -5.97 -7.06
CA PRO A 401 34.69 -4.53 -7.06
C PRO A 401 34.70 -3.98 -8.50
N GLY A 402 33.72 -3.14 -8.84
CA GLY A 402 33.54 -2.61 -10.20
C GLY A 402 32.71 -3.49 -11.14
N GLN A 403 32.31 -4.71 -10.72
CA GLN A 403 31.47 -5.61 -11.52
C GLN A 403 30.03 -5.65 -10.99
N SER A 404 29.10 -5.93 -11.91
CA SER A 404 27.70 -6.17 -11.59
C SER A 404 27.38 -7.67 -11.59
N LEU A 405 26.42 -8.07 -10.77
CA LEU A 405 25.70 -9.33 -10.88
C LEU A 405 24.48 -9.10 -11.78
N LYS A 406 24.24 -9.97 -12.76
CA LYS A 406 23.08 -9.87 -13.66
C LYS A 406 21.98 -10.81 -13.16
N PHE A 407 20.75 -10.34 -13.18
CA PHE A 407 19.54 -11.12 -12.92
C PHE A 407 18.71 -11.24 -14.20
N LYS A 408 18.01 -12.35 -14.36
CA LYS A 408 16.98 -12.55 -15.39
C LYS A 408 15.77 -13.22 -14.78
N ASN A 409 14.59 -12.62 -14.90
CA ASN A 409 13.33 -13.25 -14.56
C ASN A 409 12.90 -14.18 -15.69
N ILE A 410 12.84 -15.49 -15.40
CA ILE A 410 12.32 -16.50 -16.32
C ILE A 410 10.80 -16.64 -16.15
N ASP A 411 10.28 -16.43 -14.93
CA ASP A 411 8.84 -16.49 -14.63
C ASP A 411 8.05 -15.34 -15.30
N ALA A 412 8.74 -14.34 -15.85
CA ALA A 412 8.12 -13.27 -16.64
C ALA A 412 7.33 -13.77 -17.85
N ALA A 413 7.62 -14.99 -18.35
CA ALA A 413 6.84 -15.63 -19.41
C ALA A 413 5.44 -16.08 -18.95
N GLU A 414 5.22 -16.21 -17.64
CA GLU A 414 3.97 -16.62 -17.01
C GLU A 414 3.29 -15.44 -16.27
N ASP A 415 3.64 -14.19 -16.63
CA ASP A 415 3.18 -12.95 -15.99
C ASP A 415 3.49 -12.86 -14.48
N VAL A 416 4.53 -13.55 -14.00
CA VAL A 416 4.99 -13.46 -12.60
C VAL A 416 6.20 -12.55 -12.53
N TYR A 417 6.10 -11.49 -11.74
CA TYR A 417 7.12 -10.46 -11.64
C TYR A 417 7.94 -10.57 -10.37
N HIS A 418 9.25 -10.33 -10.48
CA HIS A 418 10.16 -10.37 -9.34
C HIS A 418 11.01 -9.12 -9.25
N THR A 419 11.35 -8.74 -8.02
CA THR A 419 12.30 -7.64 -7.77
C THR A 419 13.58 -8.13 -7.12
N ILE A 420 14.62 -7.30 -7.18
CA ILE A 420 15.86 -7.45 -6.43
C ILE A 420 16.02 -6.18 -5.61
N THR A 421 15.41 -6.18 -4.43
CA THR A 421 15.35 -5.04 -3.52
C THR A 421 16.33 -5.23 -2.37
N ALA A 422 17.19 -4.25 -2.11
CA ALA A 422 18.21 -4.35 -1.07
C ALA A 422 17.60 -4.39 0.34
N CYS A 423 17.98 -5.38 1.14
CA CYS A 423 17.51 -5.53 2.54
C CYS A 423 18.70 -5.65 3.48
N LYS A 424 18.56 -5.16 4.70
CA LYS A 424 19.63 -5.17 5.70
C LYS A 424 20.03 -6.59 6.09
N GLU A 425 21.34 -6.83 6.05
CA GLU A 425 21.91 -8.12 6.42
C GLU A 425 21.63 -8.43 7.90
N PRO A 426 21.25 -9.68 8.25
CA PRO A 426 21.29 -10.89 7.41
C PRO A 426 20.03 -11.14 6.54
N CYS A 427 18.99 -10.30 6.63
CA CYS A 427 17.73 -10.46 5.90
C CYS A 427 17.10 -11.88 5.99
N ASN A 428 17.16 -12.53 7.15
CA ASN A 428 16.95 -13.98 7.27
C ASN A 428 15.83 -14.39 8.24
N ARG A 429 14.92 -13.46 8.55
CA ARG A 429 13.79 -13.71 9.43
C ARG A 429 12.51 -14.03 8.66
N ASP A 430 11.51 -14.50 9.39
CA ASP A 430 10.19 -14.86 8.89
C ASP A 430 9.51 -13.66 8.22
N THR A 431 8.81 -13.94 7.14
CA THR A 431 8.08 -12.95 6.36
C THR A 431 6.77 -12.58 7.04
N GLY A 432 6.39 -11.32 6.91
CA GLY A 432 5.08 -10.82 7.26
C GLY A 432 4.91 -9.40 6.73
N ILE A 433 3.83 -8.74 7.15
CA ILE A 433 3.46 -7.42 6.63
C ILE A 433 4.41 -6.28 7.04
N ALA A 434 5.36 -6.53 7.96
CA ALA A 434 6.35 -5.54 8.41
C ALA A 434 7.81 -5.96 8.15
N TYR A 435 8.05 -7.11 7.52
CA TYR A 435 9.38 -7.62 7.22
C TYR A 435 9.38 -8.53 5.99
N PRO A 436 10.34 -8.39 5.06
CA PRO A 436 11.59 -7.62 5.13
C PRO A 436 11.40 -6.15 4.73
N LEU A 437 12.44 -5.34 4.93
CA LEU A 437 12.43 -3.92 4.56
C LEU A 437 13.47 -3.63 3.50
N ALA A 438 13.19 -2.61 2.68
CA ALA A 438 14.15 -2.05 1.73
C ALA A 438 15.14 -1.10 2.43
N ASP A 439 15.88 -1.64 3.41
CA ASP A 439 16.74 -0.90 4.33
C ASP A 439 18.23 -1.31 4.23
N GLY A 440 18.59 -2.02 3.17
CA GLY A 440 19.96 -2.53 2.93
C GLY A 440 21.05 -1.46 3.01
N ARG A 441 22.31 -1.86 3.24
CA ARG A 441 23.43 -0.89 3.39
C ARG A 441 23.56 0.11 2.23
N VAL A 442 23.12 -0.27 1.03
CA VAL A 442 23.00 0.58 -0.15
C VAL A 442 21.61 0.38 -0.72
N ASP A 443 20.91 1.47 -1.05
CA ASP A 443 19.61 1.38 -1.71
C ASP A 443 19.79 0.94 -3.18
N PHE A 444 19.23 -0.21 -3.53
CA PHE A 444 18.97 -0.61 -4.91
C PHE A 444 17.66 -1.38 -5.00
N ASP A 445 17.00 -1.22 -6.14
CA ASP A 445 15.80 -1.95 -6.53
C ASP A 445 15.82 -2.11 -8.05
N SER A 446 15.30 -3.22 -8.54
CA SER A 446 15.30 -3.54 -9.97
C SER A 446 14.12 -2.96 -10.75
N GLY A 447 13.07 -2.52 -10.06
CA GLY A 447 11.69 -2.55 -10.55
C GLY A 447 11.18 -3.99 -10.67
N GLU A 448 9.90 -4.15 -10.94
CA GLU A 448 9.32 -5.47 -11.22
C GLU A 448 9.78 -5.97 -12.58
N LEU A 449 10.59 -7.03 -12.59
CA LEU A 449 11.13 -7.59 -13.82
C LEU A 449 10.04 -8.38 -14.52
N GLY A 450 9.53 -7.86 -15.62
CA GLY A 450 8.41 -8.41 -16.36
C GLY A 450 8.05 -7.53 -17.55
N PHE A 451 6.97 -7.92 -18.24
CA PHE A 451 6.40 -7.17 -19.35
C PHE A 451 4.90 -7.03 -19.14
N GLY A 452 4.35 -5.91 -19.57
CA GLY A 452 2.92 -5.63 -19.53
C GLY A 452 2.58 -4.45 -20.43
N PRO A 453 1.29 -4.11 -20.58
CA PRO A 453 0.86 -2.96 -21.36
C PRO A 453 1.48 -1.68 -20.80
N GLU A 454 2.10 -0.87 -21.67
CA GLU A 454 2.69 0.41 -21.29
C GLU A 454 1.66 1.29 -20.56
N PHE A 455 2.07 1.91 -19.46
CA PHE A 455 1.24 2.74 -18.56
C PHE A 455 0.18 2.02 -17.73
N ALA A 456 -0.15 0.75 -18.00
CA ALA A 456 -1.15 -0.03 -17.27
C ALA A 456 -0.55 -1.29 -16.61
N THR A 457 0.68 -1.19 -16.11
CA THR A 457 1.43 -2.32 -15.56
C THR A 457 2.40 -1.87 -14.46
N PRO A 458 2.62 -2.70 -13.41
CA PRO A 458 3.69 -2.47 -12.44
C PRO A 458 5.09 -2.79 -13.01
N THR A 459 5.15 -3.39 -14.20
CA THR A 459 6.41 -3.91 -14.74
C THR A 459 7.37 -2.81 -15.18
N ALA A 460 8.67 -3.07 -15.01
CA ALA A 460 9.74 -2.22 -15.49
C ALA A 460 9.96 -2.32 -17.02
N GLY A 461 9.09 -3.02 -17.76
CA GLY A 461 9.19 -3.26 -19.20
C GLY A 461 10.45 -4.04 -19.62
N ARG A 462 11.00 -4.86 -18.70
CA ARG A 462 12.22 -5.65 -18.91
C ARG A 462 12.26 -6.83 -17.96
N ASP A 463 12.87 -7.94 -18.40
CA ASP A 463 13.08 -9.16 -17.62
C ASP A 463 14.49 -9.26 -17.02
N THR A 464 15.38 -8.31 -17.29
CA THR A 464 16.77 -8.36 -16.81
C THR A 464 17.19 -7.09 -16.08
N TRP A 465 18.10 -7.26 -15.11
CA TRP A 465 18.67 -6.15 -14.35
C TRP A 465 20.08 -6.46 -13.88
N GLN A 466 20.85 -5.43 -13.54
CA GLN A 466 22.23 -5.54 -13.05
C GLN A 466 22.43 -4.71 -11.78
N THR A 467 23.11 -5.30 -10.80
CA THR A 467 23.47 -4.57 -9.57
C THR A 467 24.36 -3.35 -9.88
N PRO A 468 24.37 -2.32 -9.02
CA PRO A 468 25.32 -1.22 -9.14
C PRO A 468 26.77 -1.71 -9.19
N LYS A 469 27.63 -1.06 -9.99
CA LYS A 469 29.06 -1.42 -10.12
C LYS A 469 29.93 -0.87 -9.00
N ASN A 470 29.46 0.20 -8.34
CA ASN A 470 30.18 0.94 -7.30
C ASN A 470 29.99 0.37 -5.89
N LEU A 471 29.53 -0.88 -5.77
CA LEU A 471 29.35 -1.54 -4.49
C LEU A 471 30.70 -1.79 -3.80
N SER A 472 30.79 -1.39 -2.54
CA SER A 472 31.95 -1.67 -1.69
C SER A 472 32.05 -3.17 -1.37
N LYS A 473 33.22 -3.62 -0.89
CA LYS A 473 33.38 -5.01 -0.46
C LYS A 473 32.40 -5.36 0.66
N GLY A 474 31.88 -6.57 0.63
CA GLY A 474 30.92 -7.05 1.64
C GLY A 474 29.94 -8.06 1.07
N THR A 475 29.13 -8.62 1.97
CA THR A 475 27.91 -9.35 1.61
C THR A 475 26.80 -8.32 1.41
N TYR A 476 25.88 -8.60 0.49
CA TYR A 476 24.67 -7.83 0.25
C TYR A 476 23.51 -8.82 0.22
N THR A 477 22.46 -8.54 0.98
CA THR A 477 21.21 -9.31 0.98
C THR A 477 20.12 -8.56 0.24
N TYR A 478 19.21 -9.30 -0.37
CA TYR A 478 18.10 -8.77 -1.15
C TYR A 478 16.87 -9.67 -1.05
N PHE A 479 15.72 -9.14 -1.43
CA PHE A 479 14.46 -9.84 -1.46
C PHE A 479 13.62 -9.42 -2.66
N CYS A 480 12.59 -10.22 -2.96
CA CYS A 480 11.52 -9.82 -3.89
C CYS A 480 10.43 -9.13 -3.07
N ARG A 481 10.08 -7.88 -3.38
CA ARG A 481 9.06 -7.13 -2.63
C ARG A 481 7.62 -7.54 -2.99
N VAL A 482 7.43 -8.17 -4.15
CA VAL A 482 6.16 -8.79 -4.56
C VAL A 482 5.98 -10.15 -3.87
N HIS A 483 7.07 -10.90 -3.67
CA HIS A 483 7.09 -12.22 -3.04
C HIS A 483 8.06 -12.23 -1.85
N PRO A 484 7.68 -11.64 -0.70
CA PRO A 484 8.64 -11.34 0.35
C PRO A 484 9.10 -12.55 1.14
N PHE A 485 8.87 -13.79 0.73
CA PHE A 485 9.61 -14.95 1.24
C PHE A 485 10.92 -15.19 0.48
N MET A 486 11.03 -14.70 -0.76
CA MET A 486 12.22 -14.87 -1.59
C MET A 486 13.37 -14.05 -1.01
N ARG A 487 14.48 -14.72 -0.67
CA ARG A 487 15.67 -14.08 -0.07
C ARG A 487 16.92 -14.55 -0.78
N GLY A 488 17.71 -13.59 -1.21
CA GLY A 488 19.01 -13.89 -1.81
C GLY A 488 20.14 -13.08 -1.18
N ALA A 489 21.36 -13.53 -1.45
CA ALA A 489 22.55 -12.78 -1.11
C ALA A 489 23.62 -12.93 -2.20
N PHE A 490 24.50 -11.93 -2.30
CA PHE A 490 25.73 -12.02 -3.09
C PHE A 490 26.88 -11.34 -2.35
N ARG A 491 28.11 -11.51 -2.84
CA ARG A 491 29.30 -10.95 -2.19
C ARG A 491 30.20 -10.20 -3.17
N VAL A 492 30.58 -9.00 -2.79
CA VAL A 492 31.63 -8.24 -3.46
C VAL A 492 32.96 -8.56 -2.76
N LYS A 493 33.84 -9.31 -3.43
CA LYS A 493 35.16 -9.71 -2.90
C LYS A 493 36.29 -9.29 -3.84
N GLY A 494 37.36 -8.75 -3.26
CA GLY A 494 38.61 -8.50 -3.98
C GLY A 494 39.29 -9.80 -4.41
N GLU A 495 40.16 -9.72 -5.41
CA GLU A 495 40.99 -10.86 -5.83
C GLU A 495 41.89 -11.31 -4.66
N SER A 496 41.90 -12.61 -4.33
CA SER A 496 42.73 -13.14 -3.26
C SER A 496 44.23 -12.98 -3.58
N ALA A 497 45.08 -12.86 -2.56
CA ALA A 497 46.54 -12.74 -2.75
C ALA A 497 47.11 -13.93 -3.55
N ALA A 498 46.59 -15.14 -3.33
CA ALA A 498 46.93 -16.33 -4.09
C ALA A 498 46.52 -16.25 -5.57
N ALA A 499 45.34 -15.68 -5.87
CA ALA A 499 44.89 -15.47 -7.25
C ALA A 499 45.71 -14.38 -7.96
N LYS A 500 46.07 -13.30 -7.27
CA LYS A 500 47.02 -12.30 -7.78
C LYS A 500 48.38 -12.92 -8.12
N ARG A 501 48.94 -13.74 -7.23
CA ARG A 501 50.21 -14.46 -7.45
C ARG A 501 50.14 -15.42 -8.64
N ARG A 502 49.08 -16.22 -8.77
CA ARG A 502 48.88 -17.13 -9.92
C ARG A 502 48.70 -16.39 -11.26
N ARG A 503 48.06 -15.22 -11.27
CA ARG A 503 47.93 -14.39 -12.47
C ARG A 503 49.26 -13.75 -12.87
N ALA A 504 50.04 -13.27 -11.90
CA ALA A 504 51.38 -12.76 -12.14
C ALA A 504 52.33 -13.85 -12.69
N ALA A 505 52.18 -15.09 -12.20
CA ALA A 505 52.95 -16.24 -12.68
C ALA A 505 52.53 -16.76 -14.07
N ARG A 506 51.33 -16.41 -14.57
CA ARG A 506 50.87 -16.72 -15.94
C ARG A 506 51.20 -15.64 -16.97
N LYS A 507 51.69 -14.48 -16.51
CA LYS A 507 52.13 -13.35 -17.35
C LYS A 507 53.66 -13.29 -17.51
N ARG A 508 54.35 -14.19 -16.83
CA ARG A 508 55.73 -14.59 -17.10
C ARG A 508 55.66 -15.91 -17.84
#